data_AF-A0A949FV54-F1
#
_entry.id   AF-A0A949FV54-F1
#
_cell.length_a   1.000
_cell.length_b   1.000
_cell.length_c   1.000
_cell.angle_alpha   90.00
_cell.angle_beta   90.00
_cell.angle_gamma   90.00
#
_symmetry.space_group_name_H-M   'P 1'
#
loop_
_entity.id
_entity.type
_entity.pdbx_description
1 polymer ?
#
loop_
_entity_poly.entity_id
_entity_poly.type
_entity_poly.pdbx_seq_one_letter_code
_entity_poly.pdbx_strand_id
1 'polypeptide(L)' 'MSEALWAALALVLVIEGLLPTLNPQMWRRLFEQALQLSDGQIRFMGMASVVGGLALWHLLA' A
#
# COMPACT_ATOMS: atom_id res chain seq x y z
N MET A 1 21.00 -9.61 -4.83
CA MET A 1 19.64 -9.98 -4.38
C MET A 1 19.25 -9.29 -3.07
N SER A 2 20.10 -9.29 -2.03
CA SER A 2 19.81 -8.64 -0.74
C SER A 2 19.60 -7.13 -0.83
N GLU A 3 20.43 -6.41 -1.60
CA GLU A 3 20.32 -4.95 -1.76
C GLU A 3 18.96 -4.51 -2.32
N ALA A 4 18.44 -5.23 -3.32
CA ALA A 4 17.14 -4.93 -3.91
C ALA A 4 15.99 -5.17 -2.92
N LEU A 5 16.10 -6.20 -2.08
CA LEU A 5 15.13 -6.46 -1.01
C LEU A 5 15.14 -5.34 0.02
N TRP A 6 16.33 -4.91 0.48
CA TRP A 6 16.46 -3.81 1.43
C TRP A 6 15.97 -2.47 0.86
N ALA A 7 16.25 -2.21 -0.42
CA ALA A 7 15.73 -1.03 -1.11
C ALA A 7 14.20 -1.05 -1.22
N ALA A 8 13.61 -2.19 -1.60
CA ALA A 8 12.15 -2.34 -1.64
C ALA A 8 11.52 -2.11 -0.27
N LEU A 9 12.09 -2.69 0.79
CA LEU A 9 11.63 -2.50 2.17
C LEU A 9 11.74 -1.03 2.60
N ALA A 10 12.85 -0.36 2.30
CA ALA A 10 13.02 1.06 2.61
C ALA A 10 11.96 1.92 1.91
N LEU A 11 11.68 1.67 0.63
CA LEU A 11 10.65 2.39 -0.11
C LEU A 11 9.25 2.17 0.44
N VAL A 12 8.90 0.94 0.83
CA VAL A 12 7.60 0.64 1.48
C VAL A 12 7.44 1.45 2.76
N LEU A 13 8.46 1.49 3.62
CA LEU A 13 8.43 2.28 4.86
C LEU A 13 8.30 3.78 4.62
N VAL A 14 9.01 4.31 3.61
CA VAL A 14 8.92 5.72 3.22
C VAL A 14 7.50 6.06 2.72
N ILE A 15 6.93 5.22 1.85
CA ILE A 15 5.59 5.43 1.29
C ILE A 15 4.51 5.31 2.38
N GLU A 16 4.61 4.31 3.26
CA GLU A 16 3.66 4.13 4.37
C GLU A 16 3.73 5.28 5.38
N GLY A 17 4.94 5.77 5.69
CA GLY A 17 5.16 6.87 6.62
C GLY A 17 4.84 8.26 6.06
N LEU A 18 4.80 8.44 4.74
CA LEU A 18 4.63 9.74 4.09
C LEU A 18 3.30 10.43 4.45
N LEU A 19 2.18 9.72 4.35
CA LEU A 19 0.87 10.30 4.61
C LEU A 19 0.64 10.67 6.09
N PRO A 20 0.92 9.80 7.09
CA PRO A 20 0.74 10.17 8.49
C PRO A 20 1.70 11.28 8.96
N THR A 21 2.89 11.40 8.36
CA THR A 21 3.84 12.48 8.71
C THR A 21 3.45 13.82 8.10
N LEU A 22 3.02 13.85 6.84
CA LEU A 22 2.62 15.09 6.15
C LEU A 22 1.22 15.56 6.55
N ASN A 23 0.26 14.64 6.70
CA ASN A 23 -1.13 14.96 7.01
C ASN A 23 -1.79 13.88 7.88
N PRO A 24 -1.55 13.91 9.20
CA PRO A 24 -2.12 12.92 10.13
C PRO A 24 -3.64 12.97 10.21
N GLN A 25 -4.27 14.09 9.86
CA GLN A 25 -5.74 14.22 9.84
C GLN A 25 -6.34 13.46 8.67
N MET A 26 -5.76 13.59 7.48
CA MET A 26 -6.17 12.80 6.30
C MET A 26 -5.96 11.31 6.55
N TRP A 27 -4.82 10.93 7.13
CA TRP A 27 -4.52 9.54 7.48
C TRP A 27 -5.61 8.92 8.36
N ARG A 28 -5.99 9.60 9.46
CA ARG A 28 -7.06 9.14 10.35
C ARG A 28 -8.39 8.95 9.62
N ARG A 29 -8.77 9.91 8.75
CA ARG A 29 -10.02 9.82 7.98
C ARG A 29 -10.04 8.63 7.03
N LEU A 30 -8.95 8.36 6.33
CA LEU A 30 -8.84 7.18 5.46
C LEU A 30 -8.96 5.88 6.26
N PHE A 31 -8.34 5.84 7.45
CA PHE A 31 -8.42 4.68 8.33
C PHE A 31 -9.85 4.47 8.87
N GLU A 32 -10.54 5.54 9.28
CA GLU A 32 -11.95 5.48 9.68
C GLU A 32 -12.85 4.99 8.55
N GLN A 33 -12.61 5.41 7.30
CA GLN A 33 -13.33 4.89 6.13
C GLN A 33 -13.02 3.41 5.90
N ALA A 34 -11.76 2.99 6.05
CA ALA A 34 -11.36 1.60 5.90
C ALA A 34 -12.05 0.68 6.93
N LEU A 35 -12.26 1.16 8.16
CA LEU A 35 -12.99 0.42 9.21
C LEU A 35 -14.48 0.23 8.90
N GLN A 36 -15.06 1.02 8.00
CA GLN A 36 -16.46 0.87 7.57
C GLN A 36 -16.63 -0.15 6.42
N LEU A 37 -15.52 -0.63 5.85
CA LEU A 37 -15.55 -1.62 4.79
C LEU A 37 -15.81 -3.02 5.36
N SER A 38 -16.62 -3.80 4.65
CA SER A 38 -16.75 -5.24 4.94
C SER A 38 -15.47 -5.99 4.62
N ASP A 39 -15.26 -7.15 5.25
CA ASP A 39 -14.12 -8.03 4.98
C ASP A 39 -13.98 -8.37 3.48
N GLY A 40 -15.10 -8.53 2.78
CA GLY A 40 -15.11 -8.77 1.33
C GLY A 40 -14.51 -7.61 0.54
N GLN A 41 -14.83 -6.36 0.91
CA GLN A 41 -14.30 -5.17 0.25
C GLN A 41 -12.80 -4.98 0.54
N ILE A 42 -12.37 -5.20 1.79
CA ILE A 42 -10.94 -5.14 2.16
C ILE A 42 -10.14 -6.19 1.36
N ARG A 43 -10.64 -7.42 1.30
CA ARG A 43 -10.02 -8.49 0.50
C ARG A 43 -9.97 -8.14 -0.98
N PHE A 44 -11.04 -7.58 -1.54
CA PHE A 44 -11.07 -7.19 -2.95
C PHE A 44 -10.05 -6.09 -3.25
N MET A 45 -9.96 -5.06 -2.40
CA MET A 45 -8.96 -4.00 -2.54
C MET A 45 -7.53 -4.56 -2.46
N GLY A 46 -7.27 -5.49 -1.54
CA GLY A 46 -5.99 -6.19 -1.45
C GLY A 46 -5.67 -7.02 -2.69
N MET A 47 -6.64 -7.81 -3.19
CA MET A 47 -6.47 -8.60 -4.42
C MET A 47 -6.22 -7.71 -5.64
N ALA A 48 -6.94 -6.61 -5.78
CA ALA A 48 -6.74 -5.64 -6.86
C ALA A 48 -5.33 -5.03 -6.82
N SER A 49 -4.83 -4.69 -5.63
CA SER A 49 -3.46 -4.18 -5.44
C SER A 49 -2.41 -5.21 -5.83
N VAL A 50 -2.55 -6.47 -5.40
CA VAL A 50 -1.63 -7.56 -5.76
C VAL A 50 -1.62 -7.81 -7.26
N VAL A 51 -2.79 -7.95 -7.89
CA VAL A 51 -2.90 -8.18 -9.34
C VAL A 51 -2.33 -7.01 -10.13
N GLY A 52 -2.63 -5.78 -9.71
CA GLY A 52 -2.08 -4.57 -10.33
C GLY A 52 -0.56 -4.51 -10.23
N GLY A 53 0.02 -4.83 -9.07
CA GLY A 53 1.46 -4.89 -8.86
C GLY A 53 2.14 -5.96 -9.72
N LEU A 54 1.56 -7.16 -9.82
CA LEU A 54 2.06 -8.23 -10.69
C LEU A 54 1.99 -7.84 -12.17
N ALA A 55 0.91 -7.19 -12.60
CA ALA A 55 0.76 -6.72 -13.97
C ALA A 55 1.79 -5.63 -14.30
N LEU A 56 2.01 -4.67 -13.39
CA LEU A 56 3.04 -3.64 -13.51
C LEU A 56 4.44 -4.24 -13.58
N TRP A 57 4.74 -5.21 -12.70
CA TRP A 57 6.01 -5.92 -12.72
C TRP A 57 6.24 -6.59 -14.07
N HIS A 58 5.25 -7.33 -14.59
CA HIS A 58 5.37 -8.00 -15.89
C HIS A 58 5.49 -7.02 -17.07
N LEU A 59 4.92 -5.81 -16.96
CA LEU A 59 5.01 -4.82 -18.04
C LEU A 59 6.38 -4.11 -18.06
N LEU A 60 7.01 -3.94 -16.90
CA LEU A 60 8.24 -3.16 -16.74
C LEU A 60 9.52 -4.02 -16.67
N ALA A 61 9.40 -5.29 -16.31
CA ALA A 61 10.51 -6.26 -16.25
C ALA A 61 10.68 -6.98 -17.60
#